data_AF-A0A7S4IDY0-F1
#
_entry.id   AF-A0A7S4IDY0-F1
#
_cell.length_a   1.000
_cell.length_b   1.000
_cell.length_c   1.000
_cell.angle_alpha   90.00
_cell.angle_beta   90.00
_cell.angle_gamma   90.00
#
_symmetry.space_group_name_H-M   'P 1'
#
loop_
_entity.id
_entity.type
_entity.pdbx_description
1 polymer ?
#
loop_
_entity_poly.entity_id
_entity_poly.type
_entity_poly.pdbx_seq_one_letter_code
_entity_poly.pdbx_strand_id
1 'polypeptide(L)'
;DVTIDPSAVVLNCKIGAGRIGPNCVLVNVAAPSVDIEECVLVQSTSLAPITGKAGLLYNVVNETTSGVLDASAVRSDVFMPGGVHHIMLSARNIDGGKVWKQQLEGNPFSFEGIYKQNQTLDVSECNAEGAAKHAAARAKLSF
;
A
#
# COMPACT_ATOMS: atom_id res chain seq x y z
N ASP A 1 18.85 5.23 -11.42
CA ASP A 1 18.14 4.57 -12.54
C ASP A 1 17.24 3.46 -12.03
N VAL A 2 16.10 3.28 -12.71
CA VAL A 2 15.12 2.23 -12.44
C VAL A 2 15.14 1.24 -13.61
N THR A 3 15.37 -0.03 -13.33
CA THR A 3 15.27 -1.11 -14.31
C THR A 3 13.88 -1.72 -14.25
N ILE A 4 13.22 -1.85 -15.40
CA ILE A 4 11.84 -2.35 -15.50
C ILE A 4 11.84 -3.59 -16.38
N ASP A 5 11.35 -4.70 -15.84
CA ASP A 5 11.13 -5.92 -16.61
C ASP A 5 10.04 -5.70 -17.69
N PRO A 6 10.20 -6.22 -18.92
CA PRO A 6 9.23 -6.02 -20.01
C PRO A 6 7.80 -6.52 -19.72
N SER A 7 7.63 -7.44 -18.76
CA SER A 7 6.31 -7.95 -18.36
C SER A 7 5.61 -7.09 -17.30
N ALA A 8 6.30 -6.09 -16.74
CA ALA A 8 5.74 -5.23 -15.71
C ALA A 8 4.86 -4.11 -16.32
N VAL A 9 3.80 -3.75 -15.58
CA VAL A 9 2.96 -2.60 -15.88
C VAL A 9 3.28 -1.49 -14.88
N VAL A 10 3.70 -0.33 -15.37
CA VAL A 10 4.04 0.83 -14.53
C VAL A 10 3.28 2.06 -15.04
N LEU A 11 2.37 2.59 -14.21
CA LEU A 11 1.50 3.71 -14.56
C LEU A 11 1.53 4.78 -13.47
N ASN A 12 1.89 6.01 -13.87
CA ASN A 12 1.89 7.18 -12.98
C ASN A 12 2.76 7.01 -11.71
N CYS A 13 3.94 6.42 -11.85
CA CYS A 13 4.85 6.18 -10.72
C CYS A 13 6.00 7.19 -10.66
N LYS A 14 6.43 7.54 -9.45
CA LYS A 14 7.62 8.36 -9.17
C LYS A 14 8.58 7.55 -8.28
N ILE A 15 9.53 6.85 -8.90
CA ILE A 15 10.48 5.96 -8.23
C ILE A 15 11.90 6.46 -8.47
N GLY A 16 12.71 6.61 -7.41
CA GLY A 16 14.06 7.16 -7.54
C GLY A 16 15.08 6.17 -8.12
N ALA A 17 15.08 4.92 -7.65
CA ALA A 17 16.02 3.90 -8.13
C ALA A 17 15.49 2.46 -7.94
N GLY A 18 16.22 1.50 -8.53
CA GLY A 18 16.09 0.08 -8.20
C GLY A 18 15.51 -0.76 -9.33
N ARG A 19 14.85 -1.87 -8.98
CA ARG A 19 14.39 -2.89 -9.91
C ARG A 19 12.90 -3.19 -9.72
N ILE A 20 12.17 -3.08 -10.83
CA ILE A 20 10.81 -3.61 -10.98
C ILE A 20 10.93 -4.90 -11.79
N GLY A 21 10.84 -6.03 -11.11
CA GLY A 21 10.97 -7.37 -11.69
C GLY A 21 9.72 -7.83 -12.45
N PRO A 22 9.73 -9.07 -12.96
CA PRO A 22 8.66 -9.59 -13.79
C PRO A 22 7.31 -9.65 -13.07
N ASN A 23 6.24 -9.60 -13.85
CA ASN A 23 4.85 -9.72 -13.40
C ASN A 23 4.45 -8.70 -12.31
N CYS A 24 5.12 -7.55 -12.24
CA CYS A 24 4.73 -6.47 -11.34
C CYS A 24 3.65 -5.58 -11.96
N VAL A 25 2.75 -5.07 -11.13
CA VAL A 25 1.80 -4.02 -11.52
C VAL A 25 1.91 -2.87 -10.53
N LEU A 26 2.37 -1.71 -10.98
CA LEU A 26 2.48 -0.50 -10.18
C LEU A 26 1.58 0.59 -10.77
N VAL A 27 0.65 1.08 -9.95
CA VAL A 27 -0.24 2.18 -10.33
C VAL A 27 -0.19 3.25 -9.25
N ASN A 28 0.21 4.47 -9.63
CA ASN A 28 0.32 5.61 -8.74
C ASN A 28 1.21 5.37 -7.51
N VAL A 29 2.42 4.83 -7.73
CA VAL A 29 3.38 4.50 -6.67
C VAL A 29 4.48 5.56 -6.54
N ALA A 30 4.83 5.96 -5.32
CA ALA A 30 5.96 6.85 -5.07
C ALA A 30 6.88 6.30 -3.95
N ALA A 31 8.17 6.15 -4.23
CA ALA A 31 9.15 5.63 -3.27
C ALA A 31 10.60 6.02 -3.65
N PRO A 32 11.52 6.14 -2.67
CA PRO A 32 12.94 6.39 -2.93
C PRO A 32 13.56 5.32 -3.83
N SER A 33 13.24 4.05 -3.55
CA SER A 33 13.64 2.94 -4.39
C SER A 33 12.70 1.76 -4.25
N VAL A 34 12.77 0.85 -5.22
CA VAL A 34 12.04 -0.41 -5.22
C VAL A 34 12.97 -1.57 -5.57
N ASP A 35 12.78 -2.72 -4.94
CA ASP A 35 13.32 -4.01 -5.40
C ASP A 35 12.25 -5.09 -5.21
N ILE A 36 11.48 -5.32 -6.27
CA ILE A 36 10.24 -6.08 -6.19
C ILE A 36 10.07 -7.03 -7.38
N GLU A 37 9.31 -8.10 -7.18
CA GLU A 37 8.96 -9.08 -8.22
C GLU A 37 7.57 -9.68 -7.94
N GLU A 38 6.76 -9.93 -8.97
CA GLU A 38 5.41 -10.50 -8.84
C GLU A 38 4.45 -9.68 -7.93
N CYS A 39 4.78 -8.42 -7.62
CA CYS A 39 4.01 -7.59 -6.69
C CYS A 39 2.98 -6.72 -7.39
N VAL A 40 1.86 -6.48 -6.71
CA VAL A 40 0.85 -5.48 -7.10
C VAL A 40 0.87 -4.32 -6.11
N LEU A 41 1.14 -3.11 -6.58
CA LEU A 41 1.20 -1.91 -5.76
C LEU A 41 0.28 -0.87 -6.39
N VAL A 42 -0.80 -0.53 -5.70
CA VAL A 42 -1.78 0.45 -6.17
C VAL A 42 -1.89 1.55 -5.15
N GLN A 43 -1.78 2.80 -5.60
CA GLN A 43 -1.92 3.98 -4.77
C GLN A 43 -1.01 3.88 -3.53
N SER A 44 0.30 3.69 -3.71
CA SER A 44 1.23 3.47 -2.60
C SER A 44 2.28 4.57 -2.52
N THR A 45 2.56 5.08 -1.33
CA THR A 45 3.60 6.10 -1.09
C THR A 45 4.41 5.70 0.12
N SER A 46 5.72 5.53 -0.05
CA SER A 46 6.63 5.14 1.01
C SER A 46 7.81 6.10 1.09
N LEU A 47 8.18 6.53 2.30
CA LEU A 47 9.40 7.31 2.55
C LEU A 47 10.64 6.44 2.72
N ALA A 48 10.47 5.12 2.87
CA ALA A 48 11.53 4.11 2.84
C ALA A 48 11.50 3.31 1.53
N PRO A 49 12.60 2.62 1.15
CA PRO A 49 12.61 1.65 0.07
C PRO A 49 11.48 0.62 0.19
N ILE A 50 10.93 0.18 -0.94
CA ILE A 50 9.95 -0.91 -0.99
C ILE A 50 10.64 -2.17 -1.50
N THR A 51 10.54 -3.27 -0.77
CA THR A 51 11.15 -4.54 -1.16
C THR A 51 10.15 -5.67 -1.01
N GLY A 52 10.18 -6.69 -1.86
CA GLY A 52 9.39 -7.88 -1.61
C GLY A 52 9.07 -8.70 -2.85
N LYS A 53 8.42 -9.84 -2.63
CA LYS A 53 8.00 -10.72 -3.71
C LYS A 53 6.57 -11.21 -3.53
N ALA A 54 5.79 -11.14 -4.60
CA ALA A 54 4.45 -11.71 -4.71
C ALA A 54 3.39 -11.15 -3.75
N GLY A 55 3.57 -9.94 -3.21
CA GLY A 55 2.61 -9.30 -2.31
C GLY A 55 1.71 -8.25 -2.97
N LEU A 56 0.84 -7.64 -2.15
CA LEU A 56 -0.10 -6.60 -2.53
C LEU A 56 -0.03 -5.43 -1.55
N LEU A 57 0.22 -4.23 -2.06
CA LEU A 57 0.05 -2.98 -1.32
C LEU A 57 -1.09 -2.17 -1.97
N TYR A 58 -2.11 -1.83 -1.19
CA TYR A 58 -3.24 -1.04 -1.66
C TYR A 58 -3.46 0.20 -0.79
N ASN A 59 -3.44 1.38 -1.42
CA ASN A 59 -3.69 2.66 -0.77
C ASN A 59 -2.69 3.01 0.36
N VAL A 60 -1.48 2.42 0.33
CA VAL A 60 -0.55 2.44 1.46
C VAL A 60 0.19 3.76 1.60
N VAL A 61 0.20 4.34 2.80
CA VAL A 61 1.11 5.44 3.18
C VAL A 61 2.06 4.94 4.26
N ASN A 62 3.36 4.87 3.93
CA ASN A 62 4.43 4.56 4.87
C ASN A 62 5.32 5.79 5.10
N GLU A 63 5.20 6.41 6.27
CA GLU A 63 5.98 7.59 6.64
C GLU A 63 7.29 7.27 7.39
N THR A 64 7.59 5.98 7.60
CA THR A 64 8.87 5.56 8.17
C THR A 64 10.00 5.85 7.18
N THR A 65 11.05 6.52 7.64
CA THR A 65 12.24 6.84 6.81
C THR A 65 13.39 5.84 6.98
N SER A 66 13.36 5.03 8.03
CA SER A 66 14.32 3.95 8.29
C SER A 66 13.77 2.58 7.89
N GLY A 67 14.67 1.68 7.46
CA GLY A 67 14.30 0.30 7.13
C GLY A 67 13.69 0.17 5.72
N VAL A 68 12.82 -0.80 5.54
CA VAL A 68 12.14 -1.10 4.27
C VAL A 68 10.64 -1.30 4.51
N LEU A 69 9.83 -0.91 3.54
CA LEU A 69 8.44 -1.36 3.47
C LEU A 69 8.41 -2.72 2.77
N ASP A 70 8.11 -3.77 3.52
CA ASP A 70 7.94 -5.11 2.94
C ASP A 70 6.64 -5.21 2.13
N ALA A 71 6.77 -5.71 0.91
CA ALA A 71 5.72 -5.96 -0.06
C ALA A 71 5.62 -7.47 -0.39
N SER A 72 5.99 -8.34 0.56
CA SER A 72 5.89 -9.81 0.40
C SER A 72 4.59 -10.41 0.93
N ALA A 73 3.78 -9.59 1.63
CA ALA A 73 2.47 -9.94 2.15
C ALA A 73 1.38 -9.02 1.56
N VAL A 74 0.17 -9.07 2.12
CA VAL A 74 -0.93 -8.18 1.71
C VAL A 74 -1.10 -7.10 2.77
N ARG A 75 -1.05 -5.83 2.35
CA ARG A 75 -1.40 -4.69 3.18
C ARG A 75 -2.35 -3.75 2.44
N SER A 76 -3.38 -3.31 3.13
CA SER A 76 -4.27 -2.24 2.69
C SER A 76 -4.38 -1.20 3.80
N ASP A 77 -4.28 0.07 3.44
CA ASP A 77 -4.52 1.15 4.38
C ASP A 77 -5.92 1.74 4.16
N VAL A 78 -6.64 1.92 5.27
CA VAL A 78 -8.01 2.45 5.29
C VAL A 78 -7.98 3.81 5.95
N PHE A 79 -8.43 4.83 5.21
CA PHE A 79 -8.56 6.20 5.70
C PHE A 79 -10.03 6.51 5.97
N MET A 80 -10.29 7.22 7.06
CA MET A 80 -11.62 7.71 7.44
C MET A 80 -11.53 9.16 7.93
N PRO A 81 -12.65 9.89 7.99
CA PRO A 81 -12.66 11.27 8.45
C PRO A 81 -12.03 11.45 9.83
N GLY A 82 -11.45 12.63 10.06
CA GLY A 82 -10.79 12.95 11.34
C GLY A 82 -9.37 12.40 11.42
N GLY A 83 -8.76 12.08 10.27
CA GLY A 83 -7.38 11.60 10.20
C GLY A 83 -7.17 10.16 10.66
N VAL A 84 -8.24 9.37 10.76
CA VAL A 84 -8.16 7.95 11.12
C VAL A 84 -7.49 7.18 9.97
N HIS A 85 -6.46 6.41 10.33
CA HIS A 85 -5.67 5.60 9.40
C HIS A 85 -5.47 4.23 10.02
N HIS A 86 -6.09 3.20 9.43
CA HIS A 86 -5.93 1.82 9.85
C HIS A 86 -5.08 1.05 8.84
N ILE A 87 -4.03 0.41 9.35
CA ILE A 87 -3.23 -0.54 8.60
C ILE A 87 -3.89 -1.92 8.74
N MET A 88 -4.27 -2.51 7.61
CA MET A 88 -4.90 -3.83 7.55
C MET A 88 -3.99 -4.80 6.80
N LEU A 89 -3.55 -5.82 7.51
CA LEU A 89 -2.63 -6.87 7.07
C LEU A 89 -3.39 -8.16 6.74
N SER A 90 -2.86 -8.90 5.77
CA SER A 90 -3.26 -10.25 5.42
C SER A 90 -2.09 -10.96 4.73
N ALA A 91 -2.32 -12.19 4.30
CA ALA A 91 -1.32 -13.00 3.60
C ALA A 91 -1.95 -13.66 2.38
N ARG A 92 -1.12 -14.03 1.41
CA ARG A 92 -1.56 -14.62 0.12
C ARG A 92 -2.33 -15.93 0.29
N ASN A 93 -2.04 -16.67 1.35
CA ASN A 93 -2.69 -17.94 1.68
C ASN A 93 -3.94 -17.77 2.55
N ILE A 94 -4.33 -16.53 2.88
CA ILE A 94 -5.52 -16.23 3.67
C ILE A 94 -6.66 -15.84 2.73
N ASP A 95 -7.74 -16.62 2.80
CA ASP A 95 -9.01 -16.28 2.17
C ASP A 95 -9.79 -15.31 3.07
N GLY A 96 -9.82 -14.04 2.68
CA GLY A 96 -10.51 -12.97 3.41
C GLY A 96 -12.00 -13.22 3.64
N GLY A 97 -12.66 -14.01 2.78
CA GLY A 97 -14.07 -14.39 2.96
C GLY A 97 -14.27 -15.39 4.11
N LYS A 98 -13.29 -16.27 4.34
CA LYS A 98 -13.33 -17.26 5.44
C LYS A 98 -12.96 -16.66 6.79
N VAL A 99 -12.00 -15.72 6.80
CA VAL A 99 -11.55 -15.05 8.03
C VAL A 99 -12.21 -13.70 8.26
N TRP A 100 -13.26 -13.35 7.50
CA TRP A 100 -13.91 -12.03 7.49
C TRP A 100 -14.18 -11.43 8.88
N LYS A 101 -14.63 -12.28 9.81
CA LYS A 101 -15.00 -11.89 11.19
C LYS A 101 -13.85 -12.01 12.19
N GLN A 102 -12.74 -12.63 11.81
CA GLN A 102 -11.58 -12.85 12.67
C GLN A 102 -10.66 -11.62 12.61
N GLN A 103 -10.15 -11.22 13.76
CA GLN A 103 -9.07 -10.24 13.83
C GLN A 103 -7.74 -10.98 13.63
N LEU A 104 -7.10 -10.75 12.49
CA LEU A 104 -5.78 -11.30 12.21
C LEU A 104 -4.71 -10.60 13.06
N GLU A 105 -3.58 -11.27 13.28
CA GLU A 105 -2.44 -10.69 13.98
C GLU A 105 -1.97 -9.39 13.31
N GLY A 106 -1.66 -8.39 14.13
CA GLY A 106 -1.23 -7.06 13.67
C GLY A 106 -2.36 -6.13 13.24
N ASN A 107 -3.59 -6.64 13.02
CA ASN A 107 -4.72 -5.78 12.65
C ASN A 107 -5.39 -5.16 13.89
N PRO A 108 -5.83 -3.90 13.81
CA PRO A 108 -6.59 -3.27 14.90
C PRO A 108 -8.00 -3.85 15.02
N PHE A 109 -8.58 -4.35 13.92
CA PHE A 109 -9.93 -4.92 13.86
C PHE A 109 -10.00 -6.08 12.86
N SER A 110 -11.12 -6.82 12.85
CA SER A 110 -11.43 -7.72 11.74
C SER A 110 -11.84 -6.95 10.48
N PHE A 111 -11.86 -7.62 9.33
CA PHE A 111 -12.35 -7.00 8.09
C PHE A 111 -13.82 -6.57 8.20
N GLU A 112 -14.66 -7.38 8.86
CA GLU A 112 -16.04 -7.00 9.19
C GLU A 112 -16.11 -5.78 10.11
N GLY A 113 -15.19 -5.69 11.08
CA GLY A 113 -15.11 -4.57 12.02
C GLY A 113 -14.87 -3.24 11.29
N ILE A 114 -13.91 -3.21 10.37
CA ILE A 114 -13.65 -2.06 9.50
C ILE A 114 -14.88 -1.76 8.63
N TYR A 115 -15.45 -2.78 7.99
CA TYR A 115 -16.63 -2.59 7.13
C TYR A 115 -17.78 -1.91 7.89
N LYS A 116 -18.09 -2.38 9.11
CA LYS A 116 -19.14 -1.80 9.96
C LYS A 116 -18.84 -0.35 10.36
N GLN A 117 -17.58 -0.01 10.64
CA GLN A 117 -17.18 1.37 10.93
C GLN A 117 -17.35 2.28 9.71
N ASN A 118 -17.12 1.75 8.50
CA ASN A 118 -17.16 2.55 7.26
C ASN A 118 -18.53 2.62 6.61
N GLN A 119 -19.49 1.80 7.04
CA GLN A 119 -20.82 1.68 6.40
C GLN A 119 -21.57 3.00 6.27
N THR A 120 -21.41 3.91 7.24
CA THR A 120 -22.12 5.18 7.28
C THR A 120 -21.28 6.36 6.79
N LEU A 121 -20.04 6.12 6.39
CA LEU A 121 -19.12 7.19 5.97
C LEU A 121 -19.32 7.52 4.50
N ASP A 122 -19.10 8.79 4.14
CA ASP A 122 -19.00 9.20 2.74
C ASP A 122 -17.65 8.73 2.17
N VAL A 123 -17.70 7.86 1.17
CA VAL A 123 -16.51 7.35 0.48
C VAL A 123 -15.67 8.47 -0.14
N SER A 124 -16.28 9.58 -0.55
CA SER A 124 -15.61 10.74 -1.14
C SER A 124 -14.73 11.44 -0.10
N GLU A 125 -15.20 11.55 1.15
CA GLU A 125 -14.43 12.10 2.26
C GLU A 125 -13.27 11.18 2.63
N CYS A 126 -13.51 9.87 2.73
CA CYS A 126 -12.46 8.88 2.96
C CYS A 126 -11.36 8.94 1.88
N ASN A 127 -11.76 9.10 0.61
CA ASN A 127 -10.82 9.26 -0.50
C ASN A 127 -10.02 10.56 -0.41
N ALA A 128 -10.67 11.66 -0.01
CA ALA A 128 -9.99 12.93 0.19
C ALA A 128 -8.94 12.86 1.31
N GLU A 129 -9.26 12.19 2.42
CA GLU A 129 -8.32 11.93 3.53
C GLU A 129 -7.11 11.13 3.05
N GLY A 130 -7.33 10.02 2.32
CA GLY A 130 -6.25 9.23 1.74
C GLY A 130 -5.40 10.05 0.76
N ALA A 131 -6.03 10.79 -0.15
CA ALA A 131 -5.33 11.64 -1.11
C ALA A 131 -4.47 12.71 -0.42
N ALA A 132 -4.97 13.35 0.63
CA ALA A 132 -4.23 14.32 1.43
C ALA A 132 -3.02 13.68 2.12
N LYS A 133 -3.17 12.49 2.71
CA LYS A 133 -2.06 11.73 3.31
C LYS A 133 -0.99 11.37 2.30
N HIS A 134 -1.38 10.87 1.13
CA HIS A 134 -0.44 10.61 0.03
C HIS A 134 0.28 11.87 -0.43
N ALA A 135 -0.43 12.97 -0.65
CA ALA A 135 0.15 14.23 -1.09
C ALA A 135 1.18 14.75 -0.07
N ALA A 136 0.83 14.73 1.22
CA ALA A 136 1.73 15.14 2.30
C ALA A 136 3.00 14.27 2.37
N ALA A 137 2.88 12.95 2.22
CA ALA A 137 4.03 12.05 2.18
C ALA A 137 4.89 12.28 0.92
N ARG A 138 4.28 12.43 -0.26
CA ARG A 138 5.00 12.68 -1.52
C ARG A 138 5.81 13.98 -1.49
N ALA A 139 5.30 15.02 -0.83
CA ALA A 139 6.02 16.28 -0.66
C ALA A 139 7.34 16.13 0.11
N LYS A 140 7.50 15.06 0.92
CA LYS A 140 8.71 14.75 1.69
C LYS A 140 9.74 13.95 0.88
N LEU A 141 9.39 13.44 -0.30
CA LEU A 141 10.29 12.66 -1.14
C LEU A 141 11.22 13.56 -1.94
N SER A 142 12.53 13.46 -1.68
CA SER A 142 13.59 14.12 -2.45
C SER A 142 14.47 13.09 -3.15
N PHE A 143 14.26 12.92 -4.45
CA PHE A 143 15.10 12.16 -5.37
C PHE A 143 14.76 12.53 -6.81
#